data_AF-A0A2E3EZT0-F1
#
_entry.id   AF-A0A2E3EZT0-F1
#
_cell.length_a   1.000
_cell.length_b   1.000
_cell.length_c   1.000
_cell.angle_alpha   90.00
_cell.angle_beta   90.00
_cell.angle_gamma   90.00
#
_symmetry.space_group_name_H-M   'P 1'
#
loop_
_entity.id
_entity.type
_entity.pdbx_description
1 polymer ?
#
loop_
_entity_poly.entity_id
_entity_poly.type
_entity_poly.pdbx_seq_one_letter_code
_entity_poly.pdbx_strand_id
1 'polypeptide(L)'
;MLLFIYVTSPTFKTQTLQKTLRKPENWQYFESLCKKLWGELWGIPHKIKKNGRLGQPQNGVDVYGIPKNENGYWGIQCKGKNDEYLNSKLTNSEIDEEIEKAKTFSPKLEVFIIATTQSKDVGIEKYVREKDIENRENGSFEIILLCWEDIVDLIEENRETLNWYLGINNFRDRYDFEVTFSNGTNKTSIKPKFLKSITKYRAIHPNLEVPKHIQMILPKIPTMFESNEVNRSWCSLEISLKNIGNVVLEDWYVKLKLNKARKISDDFNVHFLLSEQIKQMMYDNRTLWGYEDTKEFLYEPVNKEPLIQKSGRTFTIYFIPEFDQKNLKITWELFARDFDKTGFLEIEMEPEFKEEVNYIKVGKELNFKEDKIEIKELIEEKK
;
A
#
# COMPACT_ATOMS: atom_id res chain seq x y z
N MET A 1 -24.20 -54.53 -16.25
CA MET A 1 -23.85 -53.44 -17.18
C MET A 1 -23.92 -52.14 -16.40
N LEU A 2 -22.81 -51.72 -15.80
CA LEU A 2 -22.67 -50.48 -15.04
C LEU A 2 -21.35 -49.84 -15.52
N LEU A 3 -21.49 -48.72 -16.21
CA LEU A 3 -20.41 -47.98 -16.86
C LEU A 3 -19.73 -47.10 -15.81
N PHE A 4 -18.52 -47.45 -15.38
CA PHE A 4 -17.69 -46.56 -14.55
C PHE A 4 -17.07 -45.48 -15.44
N ILE A 5 -17.52 -44.24 -15.27
CA ILE A 5 -16.92 -43.06 -15.87
C ILE A 5 -15.67 -42.71 -15.04
N TYR A 6 -14.49 -42.98 -15.60
CA TYR A 6 -13.23 -42.44 -15.07
C TYR A 6 -13.18 -40.94 -15.37
N VAL A 7 -13.33 -40.11 -14.35
CA VAL A 7 -13.00 -38.69 -14.42
C VAL A 7 -11.49 -38.58 -14.21
N THR A 8 -10.76 -38.31 -15.29
CA THR A 8 -9.34 -37.99 -15.21
C THR A 8 -9.18 -36.59 -14.62
N SER A 9 -8.49 -36.51 -13.48
CA SER A 9 -8.04 -35.24 -12.91
C SER A 9 -7.20 -34.48 -13.94
N PRO A 10 -7.39 -33.15 -14.13
CA PRO A 10 -6.54 -32.39 -15.01
C PRO A 10 -5.14 -32.34 -14.37
N THR A 11 -4.18 -33.03 -14.99
CA THR A 11 -2.76 -32.77 -14.78
C THR A 11 -2.54 -31.28 -14.99
N PHE A 12 -2.17 -30.57 -13.92
CA PHE A 12 -1.57 -29.25 -14.04
C PHE A 12 -0.33 -29.39 -14.92
N LYS A 13 -0.48 -29.06 -16.21
CA LYS A 13 0.67 -28.69 -17.02
C LYS A 13 1.19 -27.41 -16.40
N THR A 14 2.25 -27.53 -15.60
CA THR A 14 3.16 -26.41 -15.37
C THR A 14 3.60 -25.96 -16.76
N GLN A 15 2.95 -24.91 -17.25
CA GLN A 15 3.42 -24.17 -18.39
C GLN A 15 4.78 -23.63 -17.96
N THR A 16 5.85 -24.32 -18.36
CA THR A 16 7.21 -23.81 -18.26
C THR A 16 7.23 -22.51 -19.03
N LEU A 17 7.06 -21.41 -18.31
CA LEU A 17 7.43 -20.09 -18.78
C LEU A 17 8.92 -20.18 -19.10
N GLN A 18 9.27 -20.46 -20.36
CA GLN A 18 10.60 -20.17 -20.89
C GLN A 18 10.74 -18.63 -20.94
N LYS A 19 10.81 -18.01 -19.76
CA LYS A 19 11.39 -16.70 -19.58
C LYS A 19 12.86 -16.98 -19.33
N THR A 20 13.64 -17.10 -20.40
CA THR A 20 15.09 -17.00 -20.28
C THR A 20 15.41 -15.73 -19.50
N LEU A 21 16.16 -15.86 -18.41
CA LEU A 21 16.56 -14.72 -17.60
C LEU A 21 17.22 -13.68 -18.50
N ARG A 22 16.76 -12.42 -18.41
CA ARG A 22 17.34 -11.31 -19.17
C ARG A 22 18.79 -11.16 -18.78
N LYS A 23 19.67 -10.76 -19.70
CA LYS A 23 21.07 -10.45 -19.39
C LYS A 23 21.17 -9.21 -18.49
N PRO A 24 22.17 -9.13 -17.60
CA PRO A 24 22.51 -7.94 -16.82
C PRO A 24 22.59 -6.68 -17.67
N GLU A 25 22.01 -5.58 -17.20
CA GLU A 25 22.00 -4.29 -17.92
C GLU A 25 23.39 -3.65 -18.05
N ASN A 26 24.29 -3.95 -17.11
CA ASN A 26 25.65 -3.44 -17.11
C ASN A 26 26.61 -4.46 -16.48
N TRP A 27 27.89 -4.25 -16.74
CA TRP A 27 28.95 -5.16 -16.30
C TRP A 27 29.13 -5.14 -14.77
N GLN A 28 28.87 -4.02 -14.09
CA GLN A 28 28.96 -3.95 -12.62
C GLN A 28 27.88 -4.81 -11.94
N TYR A 29 26.68 -4.83 -12.52
CA TYR A 29 25.60 -5.70 -12.08
C TYR A 29 25.96 -7.17 -12.35
N PHE A 30 26.53 -7.47 -13.51
CA PHE A 30 27.00 -8.83 -13.84
C PHE A 30 28.06 -9.34 -12.86
N GLU A 31 29.07 -8.54 -12.50
CA GLU A 31 30.02 -8.93 -11.46
C GLU A 31 29.36 -9.16 -10.09
N SER A 32 28.33 -8.37 -9.77
CA SER A 32 27.62 -8.50 -8.50
C SER A 32 26.80 -9.80 -8.47
N LEU A 33 26.18 -10.13 -9.61
CA LEU A 33 25.55 -11.43 -9.85
C LEU A 33 26.56 -12.56 -9.70
N CYS A 34 27.74 -12.48 -10.34
CA CYS A 34 28.77 -13.52 -10.23
C CYS A 34 29.22 -13.71 -8.78
N LYS A 35 29.46 -12.62 -8.04
CA LYS A 35 29.76 -12.74 -6.61
C LYS A 35 28.64 -13.42 -5.82
N LYS A 36 27.37 -13.12 -6.08
CA LYS A 36 26.24 -13.74 -5.37
C LYS A 36 26.12 -15.23 -5.72
N LEU A 37 26.13 -15.55 -7.02
CA LEU A 37 26.00 -16.90 -7.54
C LEU A 37 27.09 -17.83 -7.02
N TRP A 38 28.35 -17.47 -7.24
CA TRP A 38 29.46 -18.32 -6.80
C TRP A 38 29.64 -18.31 -5.28
N GLY A 39 29.16 -17.28 -4.58
CA GLY A 39 29.07 -17.29 -3.12
C GLY A 39 28.17 -18.40 -2.60
N GLU A 40 27.03 -18.63 -3.27
CA GLU A 40 26.10 -19.72 -2.95
C GLU A 40 26.64 -21.08 -3.41
N LEU A 41 27.06 -21.20 -4.68
CA LEU A 41 27.62 -22.44 -5.25
C LEU A 41 28.79 -22.98 -4.43
N TRP A 42 29.73 -22.11 -4.08
CA TRP A 42 30.91 -22.49 -3.32
C TRP A 42 30.66 -22.63 -1.82
N GLY A 43 29.44 -22.37 -1.34
CA GLY A 43 29.10 -22.43 0.09
C GLY A 43 29.86 -21.42 0.95
N ILE A 44 30.25 -20.27 0.37
CA ILE A 44 31.05 -19.23 1.02
C ILE A 44 30.51 -17.80 0.80
N PRO A 45 29.21 -17.54 1.07
CA PRO A 45 28.56 -16.26 0.74
C PRO A 45 29.24 -15.04 1.41
N HIS A 46 29.91 -15.24 2.54
CA HIS A 46 30.61 -14.17 3.27
C HIS A 46 32.11 -14.06 2.96
N LYS A 47 32.72 -15.12 2.38
CA LYS A 47 34.16 -15.14 2.08
C LYS A 47 34.47 -14.79 0.63
N ILE A 48 33.53 -14.96 -0.30
CA ILE A 48 33.71 -14.52 -1.69
C ILE A 48 33.79 -12.98 -1.77
N LYS A 49 34.75 -12.45 -2.54
CA LYS A 49 35.02 -11.01 -2.64
C LYS A 49 35.13 -10.57 -4.10
N LYS A 50 34.73 -9.32 -4.36
CA LYS A 50 35.19 -8.61 -5.57
C LYS A 50 36.63 -8.15 -5.34
N ASN A 51 37.46 -8.25 -6.36
CA ASN A 51 38.86 -7.86 -6.31
C ASN A 51 39.02 -6.37 -6.59
N GLY A 52 39.62 -5.63 -5.65
CA GLY A 52 39.93 -4.22 -5.83
C GLY A 52 38.73 -3.30 -6.10
N ARG A 53 39.04 -2.02 -6.37
CA ARG A 53 38.09 -1.03 -6.88
C ARG A 53 38.33 -0.81 -8.39
N LEU A 54 37.29 -0.35 -9.06
CA LEU A 54 37.34 0.20 -10.42
C LEU A 54 38.61 1.02 -10.68
N GLY A 55 39.41 0.60 -11.67
CA GLY A 55 40.65 1.28 -12.08
C GLY A 55 41.93 0.81 -11.37
N GLN A 56 41.84 -0.14 -10.43
CA GLN A 56 43.03 -0.80 -9.88
C GLN A 56 43.45 -2.00 -10.74
N PRO A 57 44.75 -2.34 -10.80
CA PRO A 57 45.19 -3.61 -11.39
C PRO A 57 44.54 -4.77 -10.62
N GLN A 58 43.65 -5.50 -11.29
CA GLN A 58 42.91 -6.65 -10.73
C GLN A 58 43.50 -8.00 -11.19
N ASN A 59 44.63 -7.98 -11.89
CA ASN A 59 45.31 -9.16 -12.42
C ASN A 59 44.37 -10.11 -13.18
N GLY A 60 43.39 -9.55 -13.91
CA GLY A 60 42.42 -10.36 -14.68
C GLY A 60 41.47 -11.19 -13.81
N VAL A 61 41.29 -10.85 -12.53
CA VAL A 61 40.37 -11.55 -11.62
C VAL A 61 39.45 -10.52 -10.95
N ASP A 62 38.17 -10.53 -11.28
CA ASP A 62 37.17 -9.59 -10.74
C ASP A 62 36.53 -10.09 -9.44
N VAL A 63 36.38 -11.40 -9.30
CA VAL A 63 35.82 -12.06 -8.11
C VAL A 63 36.70 -13.23 -7.71
N TYR A 64 36.92 -13.43 -6.41
CA TYR A 64 37.69 -14.57 -5.93
C TYR A 64 37.19 -15.10 -4.59
N GLY A 65 37.57 -16.35 -4.30
CA GLY A 65 37.32 -17.02 -3.03
C GLY A 65 38.01 -18.37 -2.97
N ILE A 66 37.96 -19.00 -1.80
CA ILE A 66 38.37 -20.41 -1.64
C ILE A 66 37.07 -21.19 -1.42
N PRO A 67 36.65 -22.05 -2.36
CA PRO A 67 35.43 -22.82 -2.20
C PRO A 67 35.43 -23.67 -0.93
N LYS A 68 34.23 -23.98 -0.43
CA LYS A 68 34.10 -24.82 0.76
C LYS A 68 34.75 -26.18 0.51
N ASN A 69 35.65 -26.57 1.41
CA ASN A 69 36.46 -27.80 1.36
C ASN A 69 37.63 -27.79 0.37
N GLU A 70 37.91 -26.67 -0.29
CA GLU A 70 39.12 -26.48 -1.10
C GLU A 70 40.20 -25.70 -0.34
N ASN A 71 41.43 -25.74 -0.83
CA ASN A 71 42.58 -25.09 -0.20
C ASN A 71 43.19 -23.94 -1.03
N GLY A 72 42.94 -23.88 -2.33
CA GLY A 72 43.44 -22.79 -3.17
C GLY A 72 42.37 -21.83 -3.66
N TYR A 73 42.86 -20.71 -4.20
CA TYR A 73 42.00 -19.64 -4.69
C TYR A 73 41.41 -19.98 -6.05
N TRP A 74 40.11 -19.74 -6.16
CA TRP A 74 39.40 -19.73 -7.44
C TRP A 74 39.12 -18.28 -7.81
N GLY A 75 39.46 -17.92 -9.04
CA GLY A 75 39.28 -16.58 -9.60
C GLY A 75 38.23 -16.59 -10.70
N ILE A 76 37.47 -15.50 -10.82
CA ILE A 76 36.46 -15.30 -11.86
C ILE A 76 36.74 -13.96 -12.55
N GLN A 77 36.91 -13.99 -13.86
CA GLN A 77 36.87 -12.82 -14.72
C GLN A 77 35.45 -12.68 -15.29
N CYS A 78 34.83 -11.53 -15.08
CA CYS A 78 33.50 -11.20 -15.54
C CYS A 78 33.59 -10.37 -16.83
N LYS A 79 32.96 -10.83 -17.90
CA LYS A 79 32.86 -10.10 -19.18
C LYS A 79 31.39 -9.85 -19.52
N GLY A 80 30.91 -8.65 -19.20
CA GLY A 80 29.60 -8.18 -19.66
C GLY A 80 29.66 -7.80 -21.14
N LYS A 81 29.09 -8.62 -22.01
CA LYS A 81 28.95 -8.40 -23.45
C LYS A 81 27.48 -8.20 -23.83
N ASN A 82 27.24 -7.42 -24.88
CA ASN A 82 25.89 -7.19 -25.41
C ASN A 82 25.80 -7.69 -26.86
N ASP A 83 25.13 -8.81 -27.04
CA ASP A 83 25.01 -9.52 -28.33
C ASP A 83 24.42 -8.66 -29.46
N GLU A 84 23.72 -7.56 -29.16
CA GLU A 84 23.17 -6.63 -30.17
C GLU A 84 24.26 -5.83 -30.90
N TYR A 85 25.49 -5.75 -30.37
CA TYR A 85 26.61 -5.03 -30.99
C TYR A 85 27.74 -5.99 -31.35
N LEU A 86 28.06 -6.11 -32.66
CA LEU A 86 29.09 -7.00 -33.19
C LEU A 86 30.49 -6.83 -32.55
N ASN A 87 30.83 -5.62 -32.10
CA ASN A 87 32.13 -5.31 -31.48
C ASN A 87 32.23 -5.72 -30.00
N SER A 88 31.23 -6.41 -29.45
CA SER A 88 31.22 -6.81 -28.04
C SER A 88 31.56 -8.29 -27.82
N LYS A 89 31.80 -9.10 -28.86
CA LYS A 89 32.11 -10.53 -28.68
C LYS A 89 33.46 -10.74 -27.98
N LEU A 90 33.53 -11.75 -27.12
CA LEU A 90 34.73 -12.31 -26.54
C LEU A 90 35.60 -12.88 -27.65
N THR A 91 36.88 -12.52 -27.66
CA THR A 91 37.85 -12.93 -28.69
C THR A 91 38.95 -13.79 -28.09
N ASN A 92 39.62 -14.58 -28.93
CA ASN A 92 40.78 -15.39 -28.51
C ASN A 92 41.88 -14.52 -27.88
N SER A 93 42.19 -13.36 -28.46
CA SER A 93 43.18 -12.42 -27.90
C SER A 93 42.78 -11.92 -26.52
N GLU A 94 41.50 -11.59 -26.32
CA GLU A 94 41.01 -11.17 -25.01
C GLU A 94 41.13 -12.30 -23.98
N ILE A 95 40.85 -13.55 -24.38
CA ILE A 95 41.00 -14.72 -23.53
C ILE A 95 42.47 -14.91 -23.12
N ASP A 96 43.39 -14.89 -24.08
CA ASP A 96 44.84 -15.01 -23.82
C ASP A 96 45.32 -13.91 -22.86
N GLU A 97 44.91 -12.66 -23.09
CA GLU A 97 45.27 -11.53 -22.23
C GLU A 97 44.78 -11.71 -20.79
N GLU A 98 43.55 -12.18 -20.57
CA GLU A 98 43.04 -12.40 -19.21
C GLU A 98 43.71 -13.59 -18.53
N ILE A 99 44.03 -14.66 -19.26
CA ILE A 99 44.79 -15.81 -18.73
C ILE A 99 46.18 -15.37 -18.28
N GLU A 100 46.90 -14.60 -19.09
CA GLU A 100 48.24 -14.11 -18.73
C GLU A 100 48.21 -13.16 -17.52
N LYS A 101 47.19 -12.29 -17.42
CA LYS A 101 47.00 -11.47 -16.22
C LYS A 101 46.72 -12.35 -14.99
N ALA A 102 45.85 -13.35 -15.11
CA ALA A 102 45.49 -14.24 -14.00
C ALA A 102 46.69 -15.07 -13.50
N LYS A 103 47.67 -15.40 -14.34
CA LYS A 103 48.94 -16.02 -13.92
C LYS A 103 49.73 -15.19 -12.91
N THR A 104 49.50 -13.87 -12.88
CA THR A 104 50.15 -12.95 -11.92
C THR A 104 49.35 -12.78 -10.62
N PHE A 105 48.17 -13.40 -10.50
CA PHE A 105 47.38 -13.36 -9.27
C PHE A 105 48.11 -14.06 -8.12
N SER A 106 48.10 -13.43 -6.95
CA SER A 106 48.82 -13.90 -5.76
C SER A 106 47.90 -13.87 -4.53
N PRO A 107 47.77 -14.98 -3.77
CA PRO A 107 48.39 -16.30 -4.02
C PRO A 107 47.90 -16.97 -5.32
N LYS A 108 48.67 -17.92 -5.87
CA LYS A 108 48.34 -18.58 -7.15
C LYS A 108 46.93 -19.18 -7.13
N LEU A 109 46.23 -19.07 -8.26
CA LEU A 109 44.94 -19.71 -8.45
C LEU A 109 45.10 -21.23 -8.65
N GLU A 110 44.08 -21.97 -8.25
CA GLU A 110 43.87 -23.37 -8.65
C GLU A 110 42.93 -23.46 -9.85
N VAL A 111 41.90 -22.60 -9.89
CA VAL A 111 40.92 -22.53 -10.97
C VAL A 111 40.67 -21.09 -11.38
N PHE A 112 40.57 -20.85 -12.68
CA PHE A 112 40.22 -19.56 -13.27
C PHE A 112 38.99 -19.71 -14.17
N ILE A 113 37.96 -18.96 -13.83
CA ILE A 113 36.67 -18.99 -14.54
C ILE A 113 36.53 -17.72 -15.36
N ILE A 114 36.29 -17.86 -16.66
CA ILE A 114 35.86 -16.77 -17.52
C ILE A 114 34.34 -16.84 -17.62
N ALA A 115 33.65 -15.93 -16.93
CA ALA A 115 32.20 -15.80 -16.96
C ALA A 115 31.80 -14.68 -17.93
N THR A 116 30.92 -14.98 -18.89
CA THR A 116 30.50 -14.02 -19.91
C THR A 116 28.99 -13.99 -20.11
N THR A 117 28.43 -12.80 -20.34
CA THR A 117 27.03 -12.67 -20.78
C THR A 117 26.85 -12.94 -22.28
N GLN A 118 27.91 -13.26 -23.01
CA GLN A 118 27.80 -13.73 -24.38
C GLN A 118 27.14 -15.10 -24.43
N SER A 119 26.32 -15.32 -25.46
CA SER A 119 25.80 -16.64 -25.81
C SER A 119 26.92 -17.60 -26.26
N LYS A 120 26.71 -18.92 -26.10
CA LYS A 120 27.71 -19.94 -26.48
C LYS A 120 28.24 -19.78 -27.90
N ASP A 121 29.55 -19.97 -28.07
CA ASP A 121 30.23 -19.95 -29.36
C ASP A 121 31.19 -21.14 -29.46
N VAL A 122 30.95 -22.02 -30.43
CA VAL A 122 31.68 -23.29 -30.59
C VAL A 122 33.18 -23.06 -30.78
N GLY A 123 33.58 -21.98 -31.45
CA GLY A 123 34.98 -21.63 -31.67
C GLY A 123 35.67 -21.22 -30.37
N ILE A 124 35.02 -20.36 -29.60
CA ILE A 124 35.51 -19.90 -28.29
C ILE A 124 35.58 -21.06 -27.29
N GLU A 125 34.53 -21.88 -27.22
CA GLU A 125 34.50 -23.05 -26.31
C GLU A 125 35.61 -24.05 -26.64
N LYS A 126 35.83 -24.34 -27.94
CA LYS A 126 36.93 -25.20 -28.37
C LYS A 126 38.27 -24.60 -27.96
N TYR A 127 38.45 -23.31 -28.22
CA TYR A 127 39.69 -22.62 -27.92
C TYR A 127 40.02 -22.60 -26.42
N VAL A 128 39.04 -22.36 -25.55
CA VAL A 128 39.25 -22.41 -24.09
C VAL A 128 39.62 -23.83 -23.63
N ARG A 129 39.01 -24.88 -24.20
CA ARG A 129 39.40 -26.27 -23.88
C ARG A 129 40.85 -26.58 -24.25
N GLU A 130 41.33 -26.09 -25.39
CA GLU A 130 42.73 -26.24 -25.80
C GLU A 130 43.67 -25.47 -24.85
N LYS A 131 43.30 -24.24 -24.48
CA LYS A 131 44.05 -23.40 -23.54
C LYS A 131 44.11 -23.95 -22.13
N ASP A 132 43.04 -24.56 -21.65
CA ASP A 132 43.00 -25.24 -20.36
C ASP A 132 44.02 -26.38 -20.28
N ILE A 133 44.06 -27.24 -21.31
CA ILE A 133 45.06 -28.34 -21.40
C ILE A 133 46.47 -27.76 -21.38
N GLU A 134 46.75 -26.78 -22.25
CA GLU A 134 48.06 -26.11 -22.33
C GLU A 134 48.48 -25.49 -20.97
N ASN A 135 47.56 -24.82 -20.28
CA ASN A 135 47.84 -24.15 -19.02
C ASN A 135 48.13 -25.15 -17.89
N ARG A 136 47.36 -26.24 -17.81
CA ARG A 136 47.56 -27.30 -16.81
C ARG A 136 48.82 -28.12 -17.06
N GLU A 137 49.15 -28.43 -18.31
CA GLU A 137 50.41 -29.11 -18.67
C GLU A 137 51.65 -28.29 -18.25
N ASN A 138 51.52 -26.97 -18.25
CA ASN A 138 52.55 -26.05 -17.76
C ASN A 138 52.55 -25.87 -16.22
N GLY A 139 51.76 -26.64 -15.47
CA GLY A 139 51.69 -26.58 -14.01
C GLY A 139 50.99 -25.34 -13.47
N SER A 140 50.10 -24.73 -14.26
CA SER A 140 49.26 -23.59 -13.87
C SER A 140 47.85 -24.03 -13.48
N PHE A 141 46.91 -23.09 -13.34
CA PHE A 141 45.51 -23.33 -12.95
C PHE A 141 44.64 -23.96 -14.05
N GLU A 142 43.53 -24.58 -13.66
CA GLU A 142 42.45 -24.99 -14.58
C GLU A 142 41.70 -23.77 -15.12
N ILE A 143 41.25 -23.83 -16.38
CA ILE A 143 40.48 -22.76 -17.03
C ILE A 143 39.08 -23.27 -17.37
N ILE A 144 38.06 -22.54 -16.91
CA ILE A 144 36.64 -22.85 -17.16
C ILE A 144 35.98 -21.67 -17.89
N LEU A 145 35.23 -21.93 -18.95
CA LEU A 145 34.36 -20.94 -19.60
C LEU A 145 32.92 -21.19 -19.19
N LEU A 146 32.21 -20.14 -18.77
CA LEU A 146 30.77 -20.17 -18.55
C LEU A 146 30.10 -19.05 -19.34
N CYS A 147 29.32 -19.44 -20.34
CA CYS A 147 28.52 -18.53 -21.16
C CYS A 147 27.19 -18.22 -20.48
N TRP A 148 26.41 -17.30 -21.07
CA TRP A 148 25.18 -16.84 -20.43
C TRP A 148 24.21 -17.97 -20.12
N GLU A 149 24.05 -18.92 -21.04
CA GLU A 149 23.19 -20.08 -20.86
C GLU A 149 23.63 -20.94 -19.67
N ASP A 150 24.93 -21.19 -19.51
CA ASP A 150 25.44 -21.96 -18.36
C ASP A 150 25.21 -21.22 -17.04
N ILE A 151 25.38 -19.89 -17.05
CA ILE A 151 25.13 -19.04 -15.88
C ILE A 151 23.64 -19.03 -15.52
N VAL A 152 22.74 -19.04 -16.50
CA VAL A 152 21.29 -19.12 -16.27
C VAL A 152 20.92 -20.44 -15.61
N ASP A 153 21.44 -21.56 -16.11
CA ASP A 153 21.20 -22.88 -15.52
C ASP A 153 21.65 -22.89 -14.04
N LEU A 154 22.86 -22.38 -13.76
CA LEU A 154 23.36 -22.24 -12.39
C LEU A 154 22.47 -21.33 -11.52
N ILE A 155 21.96 -20.20 -12.04
CA ILE A 155 21.06 -19.32 -11.29
C ILE A 155 19.76 -20.06 -10.95
N GLU A 156 19.18 -20.80 -11.89
CA GLU A 156 17.92 -21.52 -11.70
C GLU A 156 18.05 -22.66 -10.70
N GLU A 157 19.21 -23.32 -10.63
CA GLU A 157 19.54 -24.36 -9.65
C GLU A 157 19.82 -23.81 -8.24
N ASN A 158 20.07 -22.50 -8.11
CA ASN A 158 20.47 -21.85 -6.87
C ASN A 158 19.43 -20.84 -6.35
N ARG A 159 18.58 -21.31 -5.43
CA ARG A 159 17.40 -20.58 -4.93
C ARG A 159 17.72 -19.19 -4.36
N GLU A 160 18.81 -19.01 -3.61
CA GLU A 160 19.07 -17.68 -3.04
C GLU A 160 19.47 -16.67 -4.10
N THR A 161 20.25 -17.11 -5.08
CA THR A 161 20.69 -16.31 -6.22
C THR A 161 19.52 -16.00 -7.13
N LEU A 162 18.66 -16.97 -7.44
CA LEU A 162 17.42 -16.73 -8.19
C LEU A 162 16.53 -15.69 -7.50
N ASN A 163 16.32 -15.80 -6.18
CA ASN A 163 15.54 -14.84 -5.42
C ASN A 163 16.16 -13.44 -5.42
N TRP A 164 17.49 -13.35 -5.31
CA TRP A 164 18.21 -12.09 -5.42
C TRP A 164 18.07 -11.49 -6.82
N TYR A 165 18.20 -12.32 -7.85
CA TYR A 165 18.13 -11.92 -9.26
C TYR A 165 16.75 -11.40 -9.67
N LEU A 166 15.69 -12.07 -9.20
CA LEU A 166 14.30 -11.67 -9.41
C LEU A 166 13.87 -10.49 -8.51
N GLY A 167 14.75 -10.02 -7.61
CA GLY A 167 14.43 -8.95 -6.67
C GLY A 167 13.40 -9.37 -5.60
N ILE A 168 13.17 -10.67 -5.40
CA ILE A 168 12.24 -11.19 -4.38
C ILE A 168 12.69 -10.77 -2.99
N ASN A 169 13.99 -10.71 -2.74
CA ASN A 169 14.58 -10.28 -1.47
C ASN A 169 14.87 -8.76 -1.41
N ASN A 170 14.55 -7.98 -2.45
CA ASN A 170 14.78 -6.52 -2.50
C ASN A 170 13.59 -5.71 -1.96
N PHE A 171 12.51 -6.35 -1.52
CA PHE A 171 11.50 -5.67 -0.73
C PHE A 171 12.04 -5.45 0.68
N ARG A 172 12.69 -4.30 0.92
CA ARG A 172 12.67 -3.76 2.28
C ARG A 172 11.21 -3.69 2.71
N ASP A 173 10.91 -4.17 3.90
CA ASP A 173 9.62 -3.97 4.54
C ASP A 173 9.29 -2.48 4.50
N ARG A 174 8.26 -2.13 3.75
CA ARG A 174 7.76 -0.78 3.55
C ARG A 174 6.31 -0.78 4.00
N TYR A 175 6.14 -0.44 5.26
CA TYR A 175 4.85 -0.08 5.81
C TYR A 175 4.40 1.24 5.20
N ASP A 176 3.16 1.28 4.73
CA ASP A 176 2.54 2.52 4.30
C ASP A 176 1.01 2.39 4.31
N PHE A 177 0.34 3.49 4.59
CA PHE A 177 -1.11 3.54 4.79
C PHE A 177 -1.68 4.88 4.35
N GLU A 178 -2.88 4.84 3.81
CA GLU A 178 -3.57 6.01 3.31
C GLU A 178 -5.02 6.03 3.80
N VAL A 179 -5.50 7.22 4.15
CA VAL A 179 -6.91 7.51 4.42
C VAL A 179 -7.39 8.51 3.38
N THR A 180 -8.48 8.19 2.69
CA THR A 180 -9.07 9.04 1.65
C THR A 180 -10.60 9.07 1.76
N PHE A 181 -11.23 10.00 1.04
CA PHE A 181 -12.67 9.96 0.78
C PHE A 181 -13.00 8.99 -0.36
N SER A 182 -14.29 8.77 -0.63
CA SER A 182 -14.78 7.95 -1.75
C SER A 182 -14.25 8.38 -3.13
N ASN A 183 -13.83 9.64 -3.29
CA ASN A 183 -13.20 10.16 -4.50
C ASN A 183 -11.70 9.79 -4.65
N GLY A 184 -11.13 9.06 -3.69
CA GLY A 184 -9.72 8.67 -3.67
C GLY A 184 -8.75 9.79 -3.31
N THR A 185 -9.24 10.91 -2.79
CA THR A 185 -8.40 12.05 -2.38
C THR A 185 -8.58 12.36 -0.90
N ASN A 186 -7.68 13.16 -0.34
CA ASN A 186 -7.81 13.67 1.03
C ASN A 186 -8.63 14.96 1.13
N LYS A 187 -9.29 15.40 0.04
CA LYS A 187 -10.11 16.61 0.00
C LYS A 187 -11.51 16.34 -0.54
N THR A 188 -12.51 16.99 0.04
CA THR A 188 -13.88 16.94 -0.50
C THR A 188 -14.64 18.23 -0.20
N SER A 189 -15.80 18.40 -0.81
CA SER A 189 -16.71 19.51 -0.55
C SER A 189 -18.12 19.00 -0.26
N ILE A 190 -18.79 19.58 0.73
CA ILE A 190 -20.16 19.22 1.14
C ILE A 190 -21.02 20.47 1.35
N LYS A 191 -22.35 20.28 1.28
CA LYS A 191 -23.35 21.34 1.45
C LYS A 191 -24.28 21.03 2.63
N PRO A 192 -23.88 21.33 3.87
CA PRO A 192 -24.73 21.13 5.04
C PRO A 192 -26.01 21.97 4.92
N LYS A 193 -27.16 21.43 5.33
CA LYS A 193 -28.44 22.12 5.24
C LYS A 193 -28.91 22.57 6.62
N PHE A 194 -29.22 23.86 6.75
CA PHE A 194 -29.69 24.47 7.99
C PHE A 194 -30.97 25.27 7.78
N LEU A 195 -31.70 25.51 8.86
CA LEU A 195 -32.87 26.37 8.89
C LEU A 195 -32.46 27.76 9.37
N LYS A 196 -32.77 28.80 8.60
CA LYS A 196 -32.61 30.20 9.00
C LYS A 196 -34.00 30.77 9.32
N SER A 197 -34.31 30.86 10.61
CA SER A 197 -35.57 31.41 11.10
C SER A 197 -35.45 32.92 11.29
N ILE A 198 -36.30 33.69 10.62
CA ILE A 198 -36.35 35.15 10.64
C ILE A 198 -37.63 35.55 11.35
N THR A 199 -37.52 36.14 12.53
CA THR A 199 -38.67 36.63 13.30
C THR A 199 -38.88 38.11 13.04
N LYS A 200 -39.99 38.45 12.37
CA LYS A 200 -40.39 39.83 12.07
C LYS A 200 -41.47 40.31 13.03
N TYR A 201 -41.32 41.52 13.54
CA TYR A 201 -42.28 42.13 14.46
C TYR A 201 -43.24 43.04 13.70
N ARG A 202 -44.56 42.86 13.88
CA ARG A 202 -45.59 43.70 13.23
C ARG A 202 -46.50 44.35 14.27
N ALA A 203 -46.83 45.63 14.05
CA ALA A 203 -47.78 46.39 14.86
C ALA A 203 -49.24 46.05 14.49
N ILE A 204 -50.14 46.06 15.48
CA ILE A 204 -51.58 45.86 15.28
C ILE A 204 -52.25 47.21 14.98
N HIS A 205 -53.01 47.30 13.88
CA HIS A 205 -54.01 48.36 13.69
C HIS A 205 -55.31 47.98 14.43
N PRO A 206 -55.88 48.87 15.27
CA PRO A 206 -57.13 48.60 15.95
C PRO A 206 -58.28 48.83 14.97
N ASN A 207 -58.75 47.74 14.36
CA ASN A 207 -60.12 47.49 13.91
C ASN A 207 -60.08 46.40 12.84
N LEU A 208 -60.08 45.15 13.28
CA LEU A 208 -60.52 44.00 12.51
C LEU A 208 -60.99 42.97 13.54
N GLU A 209 -62.28 42.65 13.50
CA GLU A 209 -62.91 41.64 14.35
C GLU A 209 -62.18 40.30 14.20
N VAL A 210 -61.84 39.71 15.33
CA VAL A 210 -61.22 38.37 15.40
C VAL A 210 -62.35 37.35 15.28
N PRO A 211 -62.37 36.46 14.27
CA PRO A 211 -63.33 35.38 14.30
C PRO A 211 -62.94 34.39 15.42
N LYS A 212 -63.92 34.06 16.26
CA LYS A 212 -63.80 33.08 17.34
C LYS A 212 -63.64 31.68 16.74
N HIS A 213 -62.41 31.22 16.65
CA HIS A 213 -62.08 29.79 16.64
C HIS A 213 -60.73 29.60 17.31
N ILE A 214 -60.79 29.48 18.64
CA ILE A 214 -59.72 28.83 19.39
C ILE A 214 -59.89 27.34 19.10
N GLN A 215 -59.10 26.81 18.18
CA GLN A 215 -58.97 25.37 18.02
C GLN A 215 -58.13 24.88 19.21
N MET A 216 -58.80 24.24 20.17
CA MET A 216 -58.14 23.53 21.26
C MET A 216 -57.31 22.40 20.64
N ILE A 217 -55.98 22.52 20.66
CA ILE A 217 -55.10 21.40 20.31
C ILE A 217 -55.16 20.45 21.51
N LEU A 218 -55.88 19.33 21.34
CA LEU A 218 -55.78 18.19 22.25
C LEU A 218 -54.31 17.72 22.29
N PRO A 219 -53.73 17.42 23.45
CA PRO A 219 -52.42 16.80 23.50
C PRO A 219 -52.51 15.47 22.76
N LYS A 220 -51.70 15.31 21.70
CA LYS A 220 -51.51 14.00 21.07
C LYS A 220 -50.94 13.07 22.13
N ILE A 221 -51.66 12.00 22.44
CA ILE A 221 -51.16 10.88 23.23
C ILE A 221 -49.92 10.36 22.48
N PRO A 222 -48.75 10.19 23.12
CA PRO A 222 -47.57 9.70 22.43
C PRO A 222 -47.86 8.26 22.01
N THR A 223 -47.97 8.02 20.71
CA THR A 223 -47.75 6.69 20.17
C THR A 223 -46.28 6.36 20.45
N MET A 224 -46.03 5.36 21.30
CA MET A 224 -44.77 4.61 21.20
C MET A 224 -44.62 4.20 19.74
N PHE A 225 -43.39 4.21 19.20
CA PHE A 225 -43.00 3.95 17.80
C PHE A 225 -42.77 5.21 16.96
N GLU A 226 -41.46 5.48 16.78
CA GLU A 226 -40.75 6.32 15.80
C GLU A 226 -41.23 7.77 15.57
N SER A 227 -40.32 8.72 15.76
CA SER A 227 -40.55 10.10 15.32
C SER A 227 -40.69 10.16 13.80
N ASN A 228 -41.77 10.76 13.32
CA ASN A 228 -41.96 11.11 11.91
C ASN A 228 -41.07 12.28 11.47
N GLU A 229 -40.04 12.65 12.23
CA GLU A 229 -39.14 13.77 11.93
C GLU A 229 -37.77 13.25 11.49
N VAL A 230 -37.16 13.93 10.50
CA VAL A 230 -35.80 13.68 9.99
C VAL A 230 -35.01 14.97 10.07
N ASN A 231 -33.84 14.90 10.70
CA ASN A 231 -32.90 16.00 10.75
C ASN A 231 -31.99 16.00 9.51
N ARG A 232 -32.22 16.95 8.60
CA ARG A 232 -31.49 17.14 7.34
C ARG A 232 -30.12 17.81 7.51
N SER A 233 -29.77 18.26 8.72
CA SER A 233 -28.46 18.87 9.01
C SER A 233 -27.34 17.85 9.20
N TRP A 234 -27.67 16.56 9.32
CA TRP A 234 -26.67 15.49 9.33
C TRP A 234 -25.97 15.38 7.97
N CYS A 235 -24.65 15.46 8.01
CA CYS A 235 -23.76 15.17 6.89
C CYS A 235 -23.20 13.76 7.06
N SER A 236 -22.98 13.06 5.94
CA SER A 236 -22.29 11.77 5.92
C SER A 236 -21.00 11.87 5.12
N LEU A 237 -19.96 11.18 5.57
CA LEU A 237 -18.69 11.04 4.86
C LEU A 237 -18.29 9.57 4.82
N GLU A 238 -18.04 9.07 3.61
CA GLU A 238 -17.43 7.77 3.41
C GLU A 238 -15.91 7.89 3.48
N ILE A 239 -15.31 7.15 4.41
CA ILE A 239 -13.88 7.10 4.67
C ILE A 239 -13.34 5.77 4.15
N SER A 240 -12.25 5.84 3.40
CA SER A 240 -11.53 4.70 2.86
C SER A 240 -10.16 4.59 3.52
N LEU A 241 -9.87 3.42 4.08
CA LEU A 241 -8.61 3.03 4.69
C LEU A 241 -7.90 2.07 3.74
N LYS A 242 -6.63 2.29 3.42
CA LYS A 242 -5.91 1.45 2.47
C LYS A 242 -4.47 1.17 2.90
N ASN A 243 -4.09 -0.11 2.89
CA ASN A 243 -2.69 -0.51 2.99
C ASN A 243 -2.02 -0.39 1.61
N ILE A 244 -1.18 0.63 1.47
CA ILE A 244 -0.40 0.90 0.25
C ILE A 244 1.05 0.42 0.37
N GLY A 245 1.42 -0.13 1.53
CA GLY A 245 2.70 -0.79 1.78
C GLY A 245 2.78 -2.19 1.16
N ASN A 246 3.93 -2.84 1.37
CA ASN A 246 4.17 -4.24 0.97
C ASN A 246 4.17 -5.21 2.17
N VAL A 247 3.89 -4.75 3.38
CA VAL A 247 3.77 -5.55 4.61
C VAL A 247 2.31 -5.58 5.06
N VAL A 248 1.87 -6.71 5.64
CA VAL A 248 0.54 -6.85 6.25
C VAL A 248 0.49 -6.05 7.55
N LEU A 249 -0.61 -5.33 7.81
CA LEU A 249 -0.82 -4.66 9.09
C LEU A 249 -1.63 -5.55 10.03
N GLU A 250 -1.07 -5.88 11.19
CA GLU A 250 -1.69 -6.67 12.25
C GLU A 250 -1.95 -5.83 13.50
N ASP A 251 -2.93 -6.23 14.32
CA ASP A 251 -3.35 -5.54 15.55
C ASP A 251 -3.52 -4.03 15.34
N TRP A 252 -4.31 -3.66 14.32
CA TRP A 252 -4.40 -2.29 13.85
C TRP A 252 -5.76 -1.64 14.13
N TYR A 253 -5.75 -0.35 14.41
CA TYR A 253 -6.94 0.49 14.55
C TYR A 253 -6.65 1.92 14.11
N VAL A 254 -7.70 2.68 13.78
CA VAL A 254 -7.59 4.07 13.33
C VAL A 254 -8.45 4.97 14.19
N LYS A 255 -7.86 6.04 14.71
CA LYS A 255 -8.60 7.13 15.37
C LYS A 255 -8.78 8.27 14.39
N LEU A 256 -9.97 8.86 14.36
CA LEU A 256 -10.28 10.06 13.57
C LEU A 256 -10.84 11.13 14.51
N LYS A 257 -10.36 12.36 14.41
CA LYS A 257 -10.80 13.47 15.25
C LYS A 257 -11.24 14.65 14.39
N LEU A 258 -12.48 15.09 14.58
CA LEU A 258 -12.98 16.30 13.94
C LEU A 258 -12.51 17.51 14.74
N ASN A 259 -11.90 18.49 14.07
CA ASN A 259 -11.45 19.70 14.74
C ASN A 259 -12.61 20.56 15.29
N LYS A 260 -13.77 20.52 14.61
CA LYS A 260 -15.00 21.25 14.96
C LYS A 260 -16.22 20.48 14.45
N ALA A 261 -17.16 20.19 15.33
CA ALA A 261 -18.49 19.68 15.00
C ALA A 261 -19.42 19.92 16.18
N ARG A 262 -20.71 20.15 15.90
CA ARG A 262 -21.75 20.24 16.92
C ARG A 262 -22.07 18.87 17.48
N LYS A 263 -22.28 17.91 16.59
CA LYS A 263 -22.66 16.53 16.88
C LYS A 263 -21.92 15.56 15.97
N ILE A 264 -21.66 14.36 16.47
CA ILE A 264 -21.21 13.22 15.69
C ILE A 264 -22.09 12.00 15.96
N SER A 265 -22.08 11.04 15.04
CA SER A 265 -22.79 9.77 15.16
C SER A 265 -22.08 8.72 14.32
N ASP A 266 -22.02 7.50 14.84
CA ASP A 266 -21.56 6.30 14.13
C ASP A 266 -22.73 5.46 13.58
N ASP A 267 -23.97 5.98 13.68
CA ASP A 267 -25.21 5.33 13.24
C ASP A 267 -25.48 3.96 13.90
N PHE A 268 -24.79 3.64 14.99
CA PHE A 268 -24.97 2.37 15.68
C PHE A 268 -26.11 2.46 16.70
N ASN A 269 -27.24 1.84 16.39
CA ASN A 269 -28.42 1.77 17.27
C ASN A 269 -28.86 0.32 17.49
N VAL A 270 -28.96 -0.09 18.76
CA VAL A 270 -29.44 -1.41 19.17
C VAL A 270 -30.81 -1.25 19.80
N HIS A 271 -31.84 -1.74 19.11
CA HIS A 271 -33.21 -1.60 19.59
C HIS A 271 -33.42 -2.40 20.90
N PHE A 272 -34.03 -1.78 21.90
CA PHE A 272 -34.15 -2.36 23.25
C PHE A 272 -34.95 -3.68 23.30
N LEU A 273 -35.89 -3.88 22.36
CA LEU A 273 -36.69 -5.12 22.23
C LEU A 273 -35.91 -6.33 21.68
N LEU A 274 -34.66 -6.16 21.20
CA LEU A 274 -33.86 -7.28 20.72
C LEU A 274 -33.46 -8.20 21.88
N SER A 275 -33.28 -9.49 21.60
CA SER A 275 -32.78 -10.44 22.60
C SER A 275 -31.32 -10.14 22.94
N GLU A 276 -30.89 -10.47 24.15
CA GLU A 276 -29.50 -10.24 24.59
C GLU A 276 -28.46 -10.91 23.66
N GLN A 277 -28.78 -12.09 23.11
CA GLN A 277 -27.92 -12.77 22.14
C GLN A 277 -27.73 -11.95 20.86
N ILE A 278 -28.81 -11.35 20.34
CA ILE A 278 -28.75 -10.51 19.14
C ILE A 278 -28.01 -9.21 19.45
N LYS A 279 -28.24 -8.60 20.61
CA LYS A 279 -27.51 -7.41 21.05
C LYS A 279 -26.01 -7.69 21.08
N GLN A 280 -25.60 -8.76 21.74
CA GLN A 280 -24.19 -9.17 21.81
C GLN A 280 -23.59 -9.36 20.42
N MET A 281 -24.30 -10.07 19.52
CA MET A 281 -23.85 -10.26 18.14
C MET A 281 -23.69 -8.93 17.39
N MET A 282 -24.56 -7.95 17.61
CA MET A 282 -24.41 -6.61 17.01
C MET A 282 -23.20 -5.86 17.57
N TYR A 283 -22.94 -5.95 18.87
CA TYR A 283 -21.76 -5.36 19.51
C TYR A 283 -20.46 -6.00 19.03
N ASP A 284 -20.43 -7.34 18.93
CA ASP A 284 -19.24 -8.10 18.54
C ASP A 284 -18.83 -7.85 17.07
N ASN A 285 -19.81 -7.55 16.19
CA ASN A 285 -19.57 -7.24 14.78
C ASN A 285 -19.41 -5.75 14.49
N ARG A 286 -19.36 -4.91 15.52
CA ARG A 286 -19.16 -3.46 15.37
C ARG A 286 -17.71 -3.17 15.03
N THR A 287 -17.51 -2.22 14.11
CA THR A 287 -16.17 -1.77 13.68
C THR A 287 -15.91 -0.30 13.96
N LEU A 288 -16.93 0.48 14.29
CA LEU A 288 -16.85 1.93 14.43
C LEU A 288 -17.50 2.39 15.74
N TRP A 289 -16.81 3.24 16.49
CA TRP A 289 -17.30 3.87 17.71
C TRP A 289 -17.14 5.39 17.63
N GLY A 290 -18.23 6.14 17.83
CA GLY A 290 -18.24 7.59 17.95
C GLY A 290 -18.26 8.06 19.40
N TYR A 291 -17.37 8.97 19.76
CA TYR A 291 -17.23 9.57 21.07
C TYR A 291 -17.65 11.05 21.03
N GLU A 292 -18.89 11.32 21.39
CA GLU A 292 -19.50 12.64 21.25
C GLU A 292 -18.77 13.75 22.03
N ASP A 293 -18.21 13.44 23.20
CA ASP A 293 -17.52 14.45 24.03
C ASP A 293 -16.20 14.92 23.42
N THR A 294 -15.46 14.02 22.78
CA THR A 294 -14.15 14.32 22.17
C THR A 294 -14.22 14.61 20.67
N LYS A 295 -15.40 14.39 20.05
CA LYS A 295 -15.63 14.44 18.60
C LYS A 295 -14.69 13.50 17.83
N GLU A 296 -14.50 12.31 18.38
CA GLU A 296 -13.59 11.29 17.86
C GLU A 296 -14.35 10.06 17.39
N PHE A 297 -13.81 9.40 16.38
CA PHE A 297 -14.22 8.08 15.92
C PHE A 297 -13.05 7.12 16.10
N LEU A 298 -13.35 5.90 16.54
CA LEU A 298 -12.42 4.78 16.56
C LEU A 298 -12.92 3.73 15.56
N TYR A 299 -12.07 3.36 14.62
CA TYR A 299 -12.29 2.20 13.76
C TYR A 299 -11.36 1.05 14.21
N GLU A 300 -11.93 -0.13 14.46
CA GLU A 300 -11.20 -1.37 14.75
C GLU A 300 -11.80 -2.53 13.92
N PRO A 301 -10.98 -3.37 13.25
CA PRO A 301 -11.49 -4.49 12.47
C PRO A 301 -12.09 -5.59 13.36
N VAL A 302 -13.22 -6.16 12.92
CA VAL A 302 -13.82 -7.33 13.58
C VAL A 302 -12.79 -8.46 13.69
N ASN A 303 -12.76 -9.15 14.83
CA ASN A 303 -11.86 -10.28 15.08
C ASN A 303 -10.37 -9.96 14.85
N LYS A 304 -9.96 -8.68 14.91
CA LYS A 304 -8.58 -8.23 14.64
C LYS A 304 -8.07 -8.66 13.26
N GLU A 305 -8.96 -8.69 12.27
CA GLU A 305 -8.57 -9.06 10.90
C GLU A 305 -7.41 -8.20 10.39
N PRO A 306 -6.34 -8.82 9.86
CA PRO A 306 -5.21 -8.08 9.33
C PRO A 306 -5.57 -7.34 8.04
N LEU A 307 -4.96 -6.17 7.84
CA LEU A 307 -5.08 -5.44 6.58
C LEU A 307 -3.95 -5.83 5.63
N ILE A 308 -4.25 -6.79 4.76
CA ILE A 308 -3.31 -7.28 3.74
C ILE A 308 -2.96 -6.21 2.71
N GLN A 309 -1.83 -6.40 2.02
CA GLN A 309 -1.32 -5.45 1.04
C GLN A 309 -2.35 -5.19 -0.06
N LYS A 310 -2.46 -3.92 -0.50
CA LYS A 310 -3.40 -3.46 -1.53
C LYS A 310 -4.88 -3.63 -1.21
N SER A 311 -5.23 -4.14 -0.02
CA SER A 311 -6.60 -4.19 0.48
C SER A 311 -6.97 -2.89 1.18
N GLY A 312 -8.27 -2.68 1.36
CA GLY A 312 -8.81 -1.54 2.08
C GLY A 312 -10.05 -1.90 2.87
N ARG A 313 -10.52 -0.94 3.65
CA ARG A 313 -11.79 -0.97 4.40
C ARG A 313 -12.48 0.37 4.21
N THR A 314 -13.79 0.36 4.11
CA THR A 314 -14.59 1.57 4.01
C THR A 314 -15.64 1.61 5.12
N PHE A 315 -15.93 2.79 5.62
CA PHE A 315 -17.00 3.02 6.59
C PHE A 315 -17.53 4.45 6.47
N THR A 316 -18.71 4.70 7.02
CA THR A 316 -19.35 6.02 6.96
C THR A 316 -19.40 6.62 8.35
N ILE A 317 -19.06 7.91 8.45
CA ILE A 317 -19.24 8.70 9.67
C ILE A 317 -20.32 9.76 9.44
N TYR A 318 -21.02 10.13 10.51
CA TYR A 318 -22.06 11.16 10.46
C TYR A 318 -21.74 12.28 11.44
N PHE A 319 -22.02 13.52 11.03
CA PHE A 319 -21.81 14.68 11.90
C PHE A 319 -22.70 15.86 11.50
N ILE A 320 -22.89 16.80 12.43
CA ILE A 320 -23.48 18.11 12.18
C ILE A 320 -22.37 19.15 12.38
N PRO A 321 -21.98 19.92 11.34
CA PRO A 321 -20.97 20.96 11.48
C PRO A 321 -21.49 22.19 12.23
N GLU A 322 -20.59 23.11 12.59
CA GLU A 322 -21.02 24.43 13.03
C GLU A 322 -21.70 25.19 11.88
N PHE A 323 -22.68 26.03 12.22
CA PHE A 323 -23.58 26.63 11.23
C PHE A 323 -22.88 27.54 10.20
N ASP A 324 -21.80 28.19 10.61
CA ASP A 324 -20.99 29.11 9.80
C ASP A 324 -19.64 28.51 9.38
N GLN A 325 -19.47 27.20 9.58
CA GLN A 325 -18.23 26.51 9.28
C GLN A 325 -17.98 26.45 7.77
N LYS A 326 -16.82 26.96 7.34
CA LYS A 326 -16.37 26.89 5.94
C LYS A 326 -15.39 25.75 5.66
N ASN A 327 -14.65 25.34 6.68
CA ASN A 327 -13.64 24.29 6.57
C ASN A 327 -13.70 23.36 7.78
N LEU A 328 -13.60 22.06 7.54
CA LEU A 328 -13.46 21.02 8.55
C LEU A 328 -12.18 20.24 8.26
N LYS A 329 -11.43 19.97 9.33
CA LYS A 329 -10.24 19.12 9.26
C LYS A 329 -10.47 17.90 10.14
N ILE A 330 -10.25 16.73 9.57
CA ILE A 330 -10.25 15.46 10.29
C ILE A 330 -8.80 15.01 10.40
N THR A 331 -8.24 14.99 11.61
CA THR A 331 -6.94 14.36 11.84
C THR A 331 -7.15 12.87 12.08
N TRP A 332 -6.27 12.04 11.54
CA TRP A 332 -6.32 10.60 11.76
C TRP A 332 -4.98 10.05 12.22
N GLU A 333 -5.05 9.00 13.03
CA GLU A 333 -3.90 8.29 13.58
C GLU A 333 -4.14 6.78 13.42
N LEU A 334 -3.29 6.12 12.64
CA LEU A 334 -3.20 4.68 12.54
C LEU A 334 -2.21 4.18 13.60
N PHE A 335 -2.62 3.14 14.32
CA PHE A 335 -1.74 2.31 15.13
C PHE A 335 -1.83 0.87 14.62
N ALA A 336 -0.70 0.21 14.45
CA ALA A 336 -0.55 -1.21 14.15
C ALA A 336 0.65 -1.76 14.94
N ARG A 337 0.78 -3.08 15.04
CA ARG A 337 1.81 -3.74 15.89
C ARG A 337 3.22 -3.16 15.73
N ASP A 338 3.66 -2.96 14.49
CA ASP A 338 5.02 -2.54 14.13
C ASP A 338 5.04 -1.24 13.31
N PHE A 339 3.93 -0.50 13.27
CA PHE A 339 3.79 0.69 12.43
C PHE A 339 2.73 1.65 12.95
N ASP A 340 3.05 2.93 12.97
CA ASP A 340 2.12 4.02 13.20
C ASP A 340 2.23 5.07 12.09
N LYS A 341 1.12 5.77 11.83
CA LYS A 341 1.09 6.87 10.86
C LYS A 341 -0.01 7.85 11.20
N THR A 342 0.26 9.13 11.03
CA THR A 342 -0.73 10.19 11.19
C THR A 342 -0.96 10.94 9.89
N GLY A 343 -2.14 11.52 9.72
CA GLY A 343 -2.42 12.42 8.62
C GLY A 343 -3.70 13.21 8.83
N PHE A 344 -4.23 13.79 7.76
CA PHE A 344 -5.46 14.56 7.83
C PHE A 344 -6.26 14.51 6.52
N LEU A 345 -7.55 14.79 6.64
CA LEU A 345 -8.49 15.04 5.56
C LEU A 345 -9.03 16.47 5.68
N GLU A 346 -9.28 17.11 4.54
CA GLU A 346 -9.82 18.46 4.45
C GLU A 346 -11.20 18.46 3.79
N ILE A 347 -12.15 19.16 4.38
CA ILE A 347 -13.50 19.30 3.85
C ILE A 347 -13.84 20.77 3.73
N GLU A 348 -14.13 21.20 2.51
CA GLU A 348 -14.73 22.50 2.23
C GLU A 348 -16.25 22.42 2.43
N MET A 349 -16.83 23.45 3.03
CA MET A 349 -18.23 23.51 3.37
C MET A 349 -18.89 24.72 2.75
N GLU A 350 -20.00 24.48 2.05
CA GLU A 350 -20.90 25.51 1.53
C GLU A 350 -22.29 25.34 2.17
N PRO A 351 -22.53 25.91 3.38
CA PRO A 351 -23.81 25.77 4.05
C PRO A 351 -24.98 26.35 3.24
N GLU A 352 -26.06 25.58 3.12
CA GLU A 352 -27.32 25.98 2.49
C GLU A 352 -28.37 26.28 3.56
N PHE A 353 -29.04 27.43 3.43
CA PHE A 353 -30.04 27.88 4.40
C PHE A 353 -31.44 27.85 3.78
N LYS A 354 -32.33 27.06 4.39
CA LYS A 354 -33.77 27.16 4.15
C LYS A 354 -34.32 28.29 5.02
N GLU A 355 -34.96 29.29 4.44
CA GLU A 355 -35.51 30.41 5.19
C GLU A 355 -36.94 30.13 5.66
N GLU A 356 -37.23 30.48 6.91
CA GLU A 356 -38.57 30.50 7.48
C GLU A 356 -38.83 31.86 8.11
N VAL A 357 -40.00 32.46 7.84
CA VAL A 357 -40.35 33.79 8.37
C VAL A 357 -41.52 33.67 9.35
N ASN A 358 -41.26 33.99 10.61
CA ASN A 358 -42.25 33.99 11.68
C ASN A 358 -42.66 35.42 12.03
N TYR A 359 -43.95 35.66 12.22
CA TYR A 359 -44.48 36.99 12.55
C TYR A 359 -44.97 37.05 13.98
N ILE A 360 -44.37 37.94 14.78
CA ILE A 360 -44.84 38.21 16.15
C ILE A 360 -45.57 39.55 16.17
N LYS A 361 -46.79 39.53 16.69
CA LYS A 361 -47.58 40.74 16.93
C LYS A 361 -47.10 41.43 18.20
N VAL A 362 -46.82 42.72 18.11
CA VAL A 362 -46.44 43.56 19.26
C VAL A 362 -47.49 44.66 19.49
N GLY A 363 -47.82 44.88 20.77
CA GLY A 363 -48.79 45.89 21.19
C GLY A 363 -48.30 47.31 20.92
N LYS A 364 -49.24 48.26 20.80
CA LYS A 364 -48.97 49.69 20.55
C LYS A 364 -48.04 50.26 21.61
N GLU A 365 -46.75 50.29 21.31
CA GLU A 365 -45.85 51.44 21.40
C GLU A 365 -44.48 51.01 20.87
N LEU A 366 -43.81 51.94 20.21
CA LEU A 366 -42.60 51.73 19.43
C LEU A 366 -41.50 51.00 20.21
N ASN A 367 -41.16 49.82 19.71
CA ASN A 367 -39.77 49.49 19.41
C ASN A 367 -39.85 48.58 18.18
N PHE A 368 -39.50 49.10 17.00
CA PHE A 368 -39.15 48.26 15.86
C PHE A 368 -37.93 47.45 16.30
N LYS A 369 -38.18 46.27 16.88
CA LYS A 369 -37.12 45.32 17.15
C LYS A 369 -36.60 44.88 15.80
N GLU A 370 -35.28 44.95 15.63
CA GLU A 370 -34.62 44.38 14.47
C GLU A 370 -35.05 42.92 14.28
N ASP A 371 -35.15 42.49 13.02
CA ASP A 371 -35.51 41.11 12.69
C ASP A 371 -34.55 40.17 13.43
N LYS A 372 -35.10 39.30 14.29
CA LYS A 372 -34.29 38.32 15.00
C LYS A 372 -34.02 37.17 14.05
N ILE A 373 -32.75 36.99 13.67
CA ILE A 373 -32.28 35.87 12.85
C ILE A 373 -31.70 34.80 13.76
N GLU A 374 -32.14 33.56 13.59
CA GLU A 374 -31.64 32.40 14.33
C GLU A 374 -31.40 31.24 13.37
N ILE A 375 -30.20 30.65 13.40
CA ILE A 375 -29.87 29.46 12.62
C ILE A 375 -30.08 28.22 13.48
N LYS A 376 -30.77 27.23 12.93
CA LYS A 376 -31.14 25.97 13.61
C LYS A 376 -30.85 24.77 12.70
N GLU A 377 -30.80 23.60 13.32
CA GLU A 377 -30.86 22.34 12.60
C GLU A 377 -32.18 22.25 11.80
N LEU A 378 -32.12 21.73 10.57
CA LEU A 378 -33.26 21.60 9.68
C LEU A 378 -33.97 20.28 9.95
N ILE A 379 -35.08 20.33 10.69
CA ILE A 379 -35.91 19.16 11.00
C ILE A 379 -37.17 19.21 10.11
N GLU A 380 -37.45 18.13 9.41
CA GLU A 380 -38.60 17.99 8.50
C GLU A 380 -39.39 16.71 8.78
N GLU A 381 -40.70 16.71 8.51
CA GLU A 381 -41.51 15.48 8.59
C GLU A 381 -41.18 14.50 7.44
N LYS A 382 -41.13 13.18 7.75
CA LYS A 382 -41.06 12.07 6.79
C LYS A 382 -42.32 12.13 5.93
N LYS A 383 -42.15 12.35 4.63
CA LYS A 383 -43.24 12.28 3.64
C LYS A 383 -43.65 10.86 3.35
#